data_AF-A0A1I7K589-F1
#
_entry.id   AF-A0A1I7K589-F1
#
_cell.length_a   1.000
_cell.length_b   1.000
_cell.length_c   1.000
_cell.angle_alpha   90.00
_cell.angle_beta   90.00
_cell.angle_gamma   90.00
#
_symmetry.space_group_name_H-M   'P 1'
#
loop_
_entity.id
_entity.type
_entity.pdbx_description
1 polymer ?
#
loop_
_entity_poly.entity_id
_entity_poly.type
_entity_poly.pdbx_seq_one_letter_code
_entity_poly.pdbx_strand_id
1 'polypeptide(L)'
;MSNQGRPGDSPLSVYRSPDPVAVARLVESHGMDAAVGRFYWLSSEGVGKLAQRGREILRGRTGPPIPARGRRRSTTPEQEAHGIAEVLRLGSVHRAARATGISHSLLRTLLVERGIPVPRLSREERVRAVLAGQARAAAASETPATERTAA
;
A
#
# COMPACT_ATOMS: atom_id res chain seq x y z
N MET A 1 50.24 -17.80 -19.23
CA MET A 1 49.60 -16.52 -19.63
C MET A 1 48.10 -16.69 -19.47
N SER A 2 47.57 -16.35 -18.30
CA SER A 2 46.16 -16.56 -17.98
C SER A 2 45.34 -15.34 -18.39
N ASN A 3 44.52 -15.51 -19.43
CA ASN A 3 43.60 -14.50 -19.95
C ASN A 3 42.42 -14.36 -18.98
N GLN A 4 42.57 -13.52 -17.95
CA GLN A 4 41.48 -13.15 -17.05
C GLN A 4 40.54 -12.20 -17.82
N GLY A 5 39.43 -12.73 -18.33
CA GLY A 5 38.39 -11.95 -19.02
C GLY A 5 37.91 -10.76 -18.18
N ARG A 6 37.53 -9.66 -18.83
CA ARG A 6 37.12 -8.45 -18.11
C ARG A 6 35.84 -8.75 -17.31
N PRO A 7 35.68 -8.19 -16.10
CA PRO A 7 34.42 -8.31 -15.37
C PRO A 7 33.29 -7.71 -16.22
N GLY A 8 32.48 -8.57 -16.83
CA GLY A 8 31.46 -8.22 -17.82
C GLY A 8 31.25 -9.27 -18.93
N ASP A 9 32.26 -10.09 -19.22
CA ASP A 9 32.27 -10.99 -20.41
C ASP A 9 31.47 -12.30 -20.24
N SER A 10 30.80 -12.51 -19.10
CA SER A 10 29.93 -13.69 -18.93
C SER A 10 28.58 -13.45 -19.61
N PRO A 11 28.03 -14.40 -20.40
CA PRO A 11 26.67 -14.30 -20.95
C PRO A 11 25.58 -14.20 -19.86
N LEU A 12 25.92 -14.53 -18.60
CA LEU A 12 25.04 -14.34 -17.45
C LEU A 12 25.00 -12.89 -16.94
N SER A 13 25.94 -12.04 -17.35
CA SER A 13 25.96 -10.61 -16.98
C SER A 13 24.76 -9.85 -17.53
N VAL A 14 24.14 -10.38 -18.60
CA VAL A 14 22.92 -9.84 -19.24
C VAL A 14 21.69 -9.97 -18.33
N TYR A 15 21.68 -10.94 -17.42
CA TYR A 15 20.58 -11.17 -16.46
C TYR A 15 20.72 -10.40 -15.15
N ARG A 16 21.75 -9.55 -15.02
CA ARG A 16 21.89 -8.71 -13.83
C ARG A 16 20.85 -7.60 -13.86
N SER A 17 20.15 -7.42 -12.74
CA SER A 17 19.25 -6.28 -12.58
C SER A 17 20.03 -4.98 -12.82
N PRO A 18 19.60 -4.11 -13.76
CA PRO A 18 20.36 -2.93 -14.11
C PRO A 18 20.37 -1.91 -12.97
N ASP A 19 21.46 -1.15 -12.86
CA ASP A 19 21.59 -0.11 -11.82
C ASP A 19 20.43 0.91 -11.93
N PRO A 20 19.57 1.02 -10.91
CA PRO A 20 18.42 1.94 -10.93
C PRO A 20 18.81 3.38 -11.26
N VAL A 21 19.98 3.85 -10.79
CA VAL A 21 20.44 5.23 -11.03
C VAL A 21 20.77 5.46 -12.51
N ALA A 22 21.42 4.48 -13.15
CA ALA A 22 21.70 4.53 -14.58
C ALA A 22 20.40 4.51 -15.40
N VAL A 23 19.41 3.69 -15.02
CA VAL A 23 18.08 3.69 -15.67
C VAL A 23 17.41 5.06 -15.53
N ALA A 24 17.41 5.65 -14.33
CA ALA A 24 16.80 6.95 -14.07
C ALA A 24 17.43 8.07 -14.93
N ARG A 25 18.76 8.13 -15.03
CA ARG A 25 19.49 9.10 -15.86
C ARG A 25 19.19 8.92 -17.34
N LEU A 26 19.07 7.68 -17.81
CA LEU A 26 18.72 7.38 -19.19
C LEU A 26 17.30 7.86 -19.52
N VAL A 27 16.34 7.60 -18.63
CA VAL A 27 14.96 8.07 -18.78
C VAL A 27 14.90 9.61 -18.80
N GLU A 28 15.68 10.28 -17.96
CA GLU A 28 15.71 11.74 -17.88
C GLU A 28 16.33 12.39 -19.13
N SER A 29 17.34 11.75 -19.73
CA SER A 29 18.05 12.30 -20.89
C SER A 29 17.44 11.92 -22.24
N HIS A 30 16.88 10.71 -22.37
CA HIS A 30 16.43 10.14 -23.66
C HIS A 30 14.99 9.63 -23.65
N GLY A 31 14.27 9.77 -22.53
CA GLY A 31 12.89 9.34 -22.40
C GLY A 31 12.71 7.85 -22.05
N MET A 32 11.47 7.47 -21.77
CA MET A 32 11.13 6.11 -21.33
C MET A 32 11.35 5.06 -22.43
N ASP A 33 11.04 5.40 -23.69
CA ASP A 33 11.15 4.45 -24.81
C ASP A 33 12.60 4.01 -25.05
N ALA A 34 13.55 4.94 -24.90
CA ALA A 34 14.98 4.64 -25.00
C ALA A 34 15.44 3.69 -23.86
N ALA A 35 14.89 3.85 -22.66
CA ALA A 35 15.20 2.96 -21.55
C ALA A 35 14.58 1.56 -21.74
N VAL A 36 13.33 1.48 -22.22
CA VAL A 36 12.68 0.19 -22.53
C VAL A 36 13.43 -0.53 -23.66
N GLY A 37 13.83 0.18 -24.72
CA GLY A 37 14.61 -0.40 -25.81
C GLY A 37 15.98 -0.93 -25.34
N ARG A 38 16.65 -0.19 -24.44
CA ARG A 38 17.94 -0.62 -23.87
C ARG A 38 17.82 -1.81 -22.93
N PHE A 39 16.73 -1.89 -22.17
CA PHE A 39 16.46 -2.96 -21.21
C PHE A 39 15.28 -3.84 -21.67
N TYR A 40 15.31 -4.27 -22.93
CA TYR A 40 14.20 -4.94 -23.60
C TYR A 40 13.78 -6.27 -22.95
N TRP A 41 14.67 -6.90 -22.17
CA TRP A 41 14.38 -8.13 -21.43
C TRP A 41 13.59 -7.87 -20.13
N LEU A 42 13.37 -6.61 -19.76
CA LEU A 42 12.48 -6.21 -18.67
C LEU A 42 11.15 -5.73 -19.24
N SER A 43 10.06 -5.94 -18.48
CA SER A 43 8.79 -5.32 -18.81
C SER A 43 8.88 -3.80 -18.68
N SER A 44 8.07 -3.07 -19.45
CA SER A 44 7.98 -1.60 -19.35
C SER A 44 7.66 -1.14 -17.91
N GLU A 45 6.81 -1.88 -17.20
CA GLU A 45 6.53 -1.63 -15.78
C GLU A 45 7.78 -1.83 -14.90
N GLY A 46 8.57 -2.88 -15.16
CA GLY A 46 9.83 -3.15 -14.48
C GLY A 46 10.85 -2.03 -14.67
N VAL A 47 11.00 -1.53 -15.90
CA VAL A 47 11.84 -0.37 -16.23
C VAL A 47 11.33 0.88 -15.50
N GLY A 48 10.00 1.10 -15.47
CA GLY A 48 9.38 2.19 -14.74
C GLY A 48 9.68 2.16 -13.23
N LYS A 49 9.61 0.98 -12.59
CA LYS A 49 9.94 0.78 -11.17
C LYS A 49 11.42 1.05 -10.90
N LEU A 50 12.32 0.61 -11.77
CA LEU A 50 13.76 0.87 -11.64
C LEU A 50 14.10 2.36 -11.82
N ALA A 51 13.51 3.02 -12.81
CA ALA A 51 13.68 4.46 -13.01
C ALA A 51 13.16 5.25 -11.79
N GLN A 52 12.03 4.84 -11.21
CA GLN A 52 11.49 5.44 -10.00
C GLN A 52 12.42 5.25 -8.81
N ARG A 53 12.91 4.03 -8.58
CA ARG A 53 13.89 3.71 -7.54
C ARG A 53 15.18 4.52 -7.70
N GLY A 54 15.68 4.66 -8.93
CA GLY A 54 16.86 5.47 -9.23
C GLY A 54 16.67 6.95 -8.94
N ARG A 55 15.49 7.51 -9.28
CA ARG A 55 15.13 8.89 -8.91
C ARG A 55 15.07 9.07 -7.39
N GLU A 56 14.58 8.09 -6.65
CA GLU A 56 14.57 8.11 -5.18
C GLU A 56 15.99 8.10 -4.61
N ILE A 57 16.89 7.26 -5.16
CA ILE A 57 18.31 7.22 -4.74
C ILE A 57 19.01 8.55 -5.05
N LEU A 58 18.80 9.11 -6.23
CA LEU A 58 19.35 10.41 -6.63
C LEU A 58 18.81 11.55 -5.75
N ARG A 59 17.52 11.51 -5.37
CA ARG A 59 16.91 12.50 -4.49
C ARG A 59 17.34 12.34 -3.03
N GLY A 60 17.50 11.11 -2.54
CA GLY A 60 18.01 10.83 -1.19
C GLY A 60 19.44 11.31 -0.96
N ARG A 61 20.19 11.62 -2.03
CA ARG A 61 21.49 12.31 -1.96
C ARG A 61 21.38 13.85 -1.93
N THR A 62 20.21 14.44 -2.19
CA THR A 62 20.07 15.89 -2.41
C THR A 62 18.86 16.53 -1.71
N GLY A 63 18.08 15.81 -0.91
CA GLY A 63 16.96 16.44 -0.19
C GLY A 63 16.03 15.47 0.54
N PRO A 64 15.09 16.01 1.34
CA PRO A 64 14.13 15.21 2.08
C PRO A 64 13.30 14.33 1.13
N PRO A 65 12.95 13.11 1.57
CA PRO A 65 12.20 12.17 0.74
C PRO A 65 10.89 12.81 0.30
N ILE A 66 10.66 12.85 -1.01
CA ILE A 66 9.33 13.15 -1.54
C ILE A 66 8.46 12.00 -1.07
N PRO A 67 7.36 12.25 -0.32
CA PRO A 67 6.45 11.18 0.00
C PRO A 67 6.06 10.55 -1.33
N ALA A 68 6.35 9.25 -1.49
CA ALA A 68 5.83 8.45 -2.59
C ALA A 68 4.40 8.92 -2.81
N ARG A 69 4.02 9.27 -4.05
CA ARG A 69 2.69 9.81 -4.40
C ARG A 69 1.62 8.84 -3.87
N GLY A 70 1.37 8.91 -2.58
CA GLY A 70 0.34 8.22 -1.88
C GLY A 70 -0.88 8.85 -2.46
N ARG A 71 -1.75 8.02 -3.02
CA ARG A 71 -3.10 8.39 -3.39
C ARG A 71 -3.58 9.44 -2.38
N ARG A 72 -3.82 10.68 -2.85
CA ARG A 72 -4.29 11.77 -1.97
C ARG A 72 -5.38 11.18 -1.09
N ARG A 73 -5.21 11.25 0.22
CA ARG A 73 -6.17 10.68 1.16
C ARG A 73 -7.52 11.31 0.82
N SER A 74 -8.54 10.48 0.67
CA SER A 74 -9.90 10.95 0.43
C SER A 74 -10.52 11.58 1.67
N THR A 75 -9.89 11.38 2.83
CA THR A 75 -10.29 11.93 4.12
C THR A 75 -9.64 13.28 4.37
N THR A 76 -10.39 14.20 4.98
CA THR A 76 -9.85 15.46 5.47
C THR A 76 -9.15 15.27 6.82
N PRO A 77 -8.24 16.16 7.24
CA PRO A 77 -7.59 16.09 8.55
C PRO A 77 -8.59 16.04 9.73
N GLU A 78 -9.72 16.73 9.62
CA GLU A 78 -10.77 16.77 10.63
C GLU A 78 -11.48 15.41 10.75
N GLN A 79 -11.75 14.76 9.61
CA GLN A 79 -12.31 13.42 9.58
C GLN A 79 -11.34 12.40 10.21
N GLU A 80 -10.04 12.54 9.94
CA GLU A 80 -9.01 11.69 10.54
C GLU A 80 -8.91 11.89 12.05
N ALA A 81 -8.99 13.14 12.52
CA ALA A 81 -9.00 13.47 13.95
C ALA A 81 -10.24 12.89 14.65
N HIS A 82 -11.43 13.07 14.07
CA HIS A 82 -12.66 12.48 14.56
C HIS A 82 -12.59 10.94 14.59
N GLY A 83 -12.06 10.34 13.53
CA GLY A 83 -11.84 8.89 13.43
C GLY A 83 -10.98 8.34 14.57
N ILE A 84 -9.87 9.01 14.88
CA ILE A 84 -9.00 8.59 15.98
C ILE A 84 -9.66 8.79 17.34
N ALA A 85 -10.36 9.91 17.55
CA ALA A 85 -11.10 10.14 18.79
C ALA A 85 -12.13 9.02 19.03
N GLU A 86 -12.84 8.60 17.98
CA GLU A 86 -13.79 7.49 18.06
C GLU A 86 -13.11 6.14 18.33
N VAL A 87 -11.91 5.89 17.78
CA VAL A 87 -11.14 4.68 18.12
C VAL A 87 -10.81 4.63 19.61
N LEU A 88 -10.35 5.75 20.18
CA LEU A 88 -9.99 5.85 21.60
C LEU A 88 -11.23 5.72 22.48
N ARG A 89 -12.34 6.35 22.11
CA ARG A 89 -13.63 6.29 22.83
C ARG A 89 -14.23 4.88 22.84
N LEU A 90 -14.20 4.19 21.70
CA LEU A 90 -14.83 2.86 21.54
C LEU A 90 -13.91 1.68 21.87
N GLY A 91 -12.61 1.94 22.08
CA GLY A 91 -11.60 0.92 22.33
C GLY A 91 -11.43 -0.08 21.18
N SER A 92 -11.87 0.27 19.96
CA SER A 92 -11.87 -0.66 18.83
C SER A 92 -11.89 0.04 17.47
N VAL A 93 -10.88 -0.28 16.64
CA VAL A 93 -10.80 0.20 15.25
C VAL A 93 -11.99 -0.24 14.41
N HIS A 94 -12.48 -1.46 14.60
CA HIS A 94 -13.62 -1.96 13.83
C HIS A 94 -14.92 -1.21 14.17
N ARG A 95 -15.16 -0.92 15.45
CA ARG A 95 -16.36 -0.17 15.89
C ARG A 95 -16.28 1.28 15.40
N ALA A 96 -15.11 1.91 15.51
CA ALA A 96 -14.90 3.26 15.00
C ALA A 96 -15.05 3.35 13.47
N ALA A 97 -14.56 2.36 12.72
CA ALA A 97 -14.75 2.31 11.27
C ALA A 97 -16.24 2.27 10.87
N ARG A 98 -17.04 1.49 11.60
CA ARG A 98 -18.50 1.42 11.41
C ARG A 98 -19.21 2.71 11.78
N ALA A 99 -18.77 3.39 12.85
CA ALA A 99 -19.37 4.63 13.32
C ALA A 99 -19.05 5.83 12.42
N THR A 100 -17.83 5.88 11.88
CA THR A 100 -17.29 7.05 11.16
C THR A 100 -17.34 6.90 9.64
N GLY A 101 -17.54 5.67 9.13
CA GLY A 101 -17.44 5.35 7.70
C GLY A 101 -16.01 5.33 7.16
N ILE A 102 -15.00 5.63 8.00
CA ILE A 102 -13.59 5.59 7.60
C ILE A 102 -13.12 4.14 7.55
N SER A 103 -12.38 3.80 6.49
CA SER A 103 -11.90 2.42 6.32
C SER A 103 -11.05 1.96 7.51
N HIS A 104 -11.24 0.71 7.91
CA HIS A 104 -10.49 0.08 9.01
C HIS A 104 -8.96 0.18 8.80
N SER A 105 -8.49 -0.06 7.58
CA SER A 105 -7.06 0.02 7.25
C SER A 105 -6.50 1.42 7.42
N LEU A 106 -7.24 2.45 6.99
CA LEU A 106 -6.82 3.84 7.15
C LEU A 106 -6.73 4.24 8.64
N LEU A 107 -7.73 3.91 9.46
CA LEU A 107 -7.67 4.18 10.89
C LEU A 107 -6.47 3.51 11.56
N ARG A 108 -6.14 2.27 11.17
CA ARG A 108 -4.94 1.57 11.64
C ARG A 108 -3.65 2.30 11.26
N THR A 109 -3.55 2.74 10.01
CA THR A 109 -2.41 3.53 9.53
C THR A 109 -2.26 4.83 10.32
N LEU A 110 -3.35 5.56 10.52
CA LEU A 110 -3.33 6.83 11.25
C LEU A 110 -2.88 6.67 12.72
N LEU A 111 -3.27 5.59 13.38
CA LEU A 111 -2.79 5.28 14.74
C LEU A 111 -1.28 5.03 14.76
N VAL A 112 -0.78 4.24 13.82
CA VAL A 112 0.66 3.93 13.71
C VAL A 112 1.46 5.20 13.40
N GLU A 113 1.01 6.01 12.45
CA GLU A 113 1.66 7.28 12.09
C GLU A 113 1.72 8.27 13.26
N ARG A 114 0.72 8.23 14.15
CA ARG A 114 0.69 9.07 15.36
C ARG A 114 1.31 8.40 16.59
N GLY A 115 1.89 7.21 16.46
CA GLY A 115 2.49 6.46 17.57
C GLY A 115 1.48 6.03 18.64
N ILE A 116 0.18 5.99 18.31
CA ILE A 116 -0.88 5.60 19.24
C ILE A 116 -1.01 4.07 19.20
N PRO A 117 -0.90 3.37 20.34
CA PRO A 117 -1.08 1.93 20.37
C PRO A 117 -2.51 1.56 19.96
N VAL A 118 -2.64 0.56 19.09
CA VAL A 118 -3.95 0.13 18.59
C VAL A 118 -4.74 -0.51 19.75
N PRO A 119 -5.92 0.05 20.11
CA PRO A 119 -6.73 -0.53 21.18
C PRO A 119 -7.13 -1.96 20.83
N ARG A 120 -6.92 -2.87 21.79
CA ARG A 120 -7.30 -4.27 21.66
C ARG A 120 -8.47 -4.54 22.60
N LEU A 121 -9.55 -5.07 22.03
CA LEU A 121 -10.64 -5.63 22.83
C LEU A 121 -10.08 -6.75 23.71
N SER A 122 -10.55 -6.79 24.96
CA SER A 122 -10.33 -7.92 25.85
C SER A 122 -10.89 -9.22 25.23
N ARG A 123 -10.43 -10.37 25.74
CA ARG A 123 -10.89 -11.68 25.25
C ARG A 123 -12.41 -11.81 25.37
N GLU A 124 -12.97 -11.41 26.50
CA GLU A 124 -14.40 -11.48 26.80
C GLU A 124 -15.23 -10.59 25.87
N GLU A 125 -14.79 -9.36 25.62
CA GLU A 125 -15.45 -8.45 24.68
C GLU A 125 -15.38 -8.95 23.24
N ARG A 126 -14.28 -9.61 22.87
CA ARG A 126 -14.14 -10.21 21.55
C ARG A 126 -15.15 -11.35 21.36
N VAL A 127 -15.31 -12.22 22.35
CA VAL A 127 -16.32 -13.31 22.30
C VAL A 127 -17.72 -12.72 22.17
N ARG A 128 -18.08 -11.73 23.01
CA ARG A 128 -19.37 -11.04 22.92
C ARG A 128 -19.62 -10.43 21.54
N ALA A 129 -18.61 -9.78 20.96
CA ALA A 129 -18.72 -9.17 19.63
C ALA A 129 -18.91 -10.20 18.51
N VAL A 130 -18.27 -11.37 18.60
CA VAL A 130 -18.43 -12.47 17.64
C VAL A 130 -19.84 -13.05 17.72
N LEU A 131 -20.32 -13.37 18.93
CA LEU A 131 -21.67 -13.89 19.13
C LEU A 131 -22.74 -12.92 18.62
N ALA A 132 -22.61 -11.63 18.92
CA ALA A 132 -23.50 -10.59 18.39
C ALA A 132 -23.40 -10.42 16.85
N GLY A 133 -22.25 -10.75 16.26
CA GLY A 133 -22.08 -10.84 14.81
C GLY A 133 -22.86 -12.01 14.21
N GLN A 134 -22.72 -13.20 14.81
CA GLN A 134 -23.42 -14.41 14.40
C GLN A 134 -24.93 -14.27 14.50
N ALA A 135 -25.43 -13.70 15.61
CA ALA A 135 -26.86 -13.45 15.80
C ALA A 135 -27.44 -12.52 14.71
N ARG A 136 -26.71 -11.48 14.31
CA ARG A 136 -27.14 -10.59 13.22
C ARG A 136 -27.11 -11.25 11.86
N ALA A 137 -26.13 -12.11 11.61
CA ALA A 137 -26.05 -12.87 10.36
C ALA A 137 -27.20 -13.87 10.23
N ALA A 138 -27.53 -14.56 11.33
CA ALA A 138 -28.68 -15.46 11.40
C ALA A 138 -30.01 -14.72 11.16
N ALA A 139 -30.22 -13.59 11.85
CA ALA A 139 -31.42 -12.76 11.64
C ALA A 139 -31.54 -12.23 10.21
N ALA A 140 -30.42 -11.87 9.56
CA ALA A 140 -30.44 -11.43 8.16
C ALA A 140 -30.80 -12.57 7.19
N SER A 141 -30.35 -13.80 7.46
CA SER A 141 -30.71 -14.98 6.66
C SER A 141 -32.16 -15.45 6.85
N GLU A 142 -32.80 -15.07 7.95
CA GLU A 142 -34.21 -15.41 8.26
C GLU A 142 -35.21 -14.44 7.61
N THR A 143 -34.76 -13.34 6.97
CA THR A 143 -35.65 -12.44 6.22
C THR A 143 -36.13 -13.14 4.94
N PRO A 144 -37.42 -13.51 4.82
CA PRO A 144 -37.87 -14.31 3.69
C PRO A 144 -37.94 -13.47 2.40
N ALA A 145 -37.56 -14.09 1.29
CA ALA A 145 -37.73 -13.60 -0.07
C ALA A 145 -39.22 -13.64 -0.48
N THR A 146 -40.08 -12.95 0.24
CA THR A 146 -41.51 -12.83 -0.07
C THR A 146 -41.73 -11.48 -0.76
N GLU A 147 -41.65 -11.48 -2.09
CA GLU A 147 -42.26 -10.51 -3.05
C GLU A 147 -41.46 -10.48 -4.37
N ARG A 148 -41.35 -11.62 -5.07
CA ARG A 148 -40.92 -11.64 -6.49
C ARG A 148 -41.59 -12.78 -7.27
N THR A 149 -42.92 -12.90 -7.20
CA THR A 149 -43.70 -13.63 -8.21
C THR A 149 -45.20 -13.43 -7.98
N ALA A 150 -45.74 -12.32 -8.48
CA ALA A 150 -47.16 -12.19 -8.82
C ALA A 150 -47.31 -11.03 -9.82
N ALA A 151 -47.07 -11.32 -11.09
CA ALA A 151 -47.49 -10.52 -12.25
C ALA A 151 -47.63 -11.48 -13.43
#